data_AF-A0A7S0ERJ1-F1
#
_entry.id   AF-A0A7S0ERJ1-F1
#
_cell.length_a   1.000
_cell.length_b   1.000
_cell.length_c   1.000
_cell.angle_alpha   90.00
_cell.angle_beta   90.00
_cell.angle_gamma   90.00
#
_symmetry.space_group_name_H-M   'P 1'
#
loop_
_entity.id
_entity.type
_entity.pdbx_description
1 polymer ?
#
loop_
_entity_poly.entity_id
_entity_poly.type
_entity_poly.pdbx_seq_one_letter_code
_entity_poly.pdbx_strand_id
1 'polypeptide(L)'
;DIWNIQLQPANSQLTALNHACKQWMAVTKELTTETWKEPLWQDNAYVDPNFTVVSKRLENILELRTTREALRTLLSEEEQRGYKFEDSLKKLAEIHPLTTSDDLSTKWSDALAECSAVFEPASLLVPDKLRGLIATRIIPSLKEAVQELKDVRRKRTNSSTVLAKPYQILKDFEKYKDLIRRPALLESTKLERGQCLGHVTQYVEDLREYTNELAEDTDSQLYELTKCRNCSITVNKVVFYSQIVHKIQEIKGLAKPIFEDIATGSQLESVCEESITELQRK
;
A
#
# COMPACT_ATOMS: atom_id res chain seq x y z
N ASP A 1 4.74 25.02 1.33
CA ASP A 1 3.32 24.80 1.06
C ASP A 1 2.93 23.40 1.50
N ILE A 2 2.23 23.28 2.64
CA ILE A 2 1.89 22.00 3.28
C ILE A 2 0.74 21.29 2.55
N TRP A 3 0.18 21.83 1.47
CA TRP A 3 -0.95 21.21 0.77
C TRP A 3 -0.61 20.69 -0.62
N ASN A 4 0.48 21.20 -1.22
CA ASN A 4 0.87 20.90 -2.60
C ASN A 4 2.10 19.97 -2.74
N ILE A 5 2.78 19.63 -1.63
CA ILE A 5 3.89 18.66 -1.63
C ILE A 5 3.35 17.22 -1.71
N GLN A 6 4.12 16.31 -2.32
CA GLN A 6 3.83 14.87 -2.33
C GLN A 6 3.54 14.31 -0.93
N LEU A 7 2.60 13.35 -0.82
CA LEU A 7 2.09 12.86 0.46
C LEU A 7 3.18 12.31 1.38
N GLN A 8 4.02 11.40 0.89
CA GLN A 8 5.02 10.71 1.71
C GLN A 8 6.06 11.64 2.37
N PRO A 9 6.77 12.52 1.64
CA PRO A 9 7.75 13.42 2.26
C PRO A 9 7.09 14.46 3.18
N ALA A 10 5.88 14.91 2.86
CA ALA A 10 5.16 15.85 3.73
C ALA A 10 4.69 15.17 5.04
N ASN A 11 4.11 13.98 4.94
CA ASN A 11 3.62 13.26 6.11
C ASN A 11 4.76 12.85 7.04
N SER A 12 5.94 12.46 6.52
CA SER A 12 7.09 12.13 7.36
C SER A 12 7.59 13.35 8.15
N GLN A 13 7.69 14.51 7.50
CA GLN A 13 8.07 15.77 8.15
C GLN A 13 7.03 16.23 9.19
N LEU A 14 5.74 16.19 8.85
CA LEU A 14 4.66 16.55 9.77
C LEU A 14 4.59 15.60 10.97
N THR A 15 4.84 14.31 10.76
CA THR A 15 4.89 13.32 11.85
C THR A 15 6.08 13.56 12.76
N ALA A 16 7.27 13.85 12.19
CA ALA A 16 8.46 14.19 12.96
C ALA A 16 8.25 15.48 13.78
N LEU A 17 7.62 16.50 13.19
CA LEU A 17 7.28 17.74 13.88
C LEU A 17 6.29 17.50 15.02
N ASN A 18 5.22 16.74 14.78
CA ASN A 18 4.24 16.40 15.81
C ASN A 18 4.89 15.59 16.95
N HIS A 19 5.80 14.68 16.62
CA HIS A 19 6.57 13.94 17.62
C HIS A 19 7.44 14.87 18.47
N ALA A 20 8.14 15.83 17.87
CA ALA A 20 8.92 16.83 18.61
C ALA A 20 8.03 17.67 19.53
N CYS A 21 6.85 18.11 19.08
CA CYS A 21 5.87 18.82 19.92
C CYS A 21 5.43 17.96 21.12
N LYS A 22 5.11 16.68 20.89
CA LYS A 22 4.70 15.75 21.96
C LYS A 22 5.83 15.45 22.93
N GLN A 23 7.05 15.30 22.44
CA GLN A 23 8.23 15.07 23.26
C GLN A 23 8.52 16.28 24.15
N TRP A 24 8.44 17.50 23.60
CA TRP A 24 8.58 18.72 24.38
C TRP A 24 7.57 18.75 25.54
N MET A 25 6.28 18.53 25.25
CA MET A 25 5.23 18.50 26.26
C MET A 25 5.45 17.39 27.31
N ALA A 26 5.97 16.23 26.91
CA ALA A 26 6.28 15.13 27.82
C ALA A 26 7.43 15.49 28.77
N VAL A 27 8.53 16.03 28.24
CA VAL A 27 9.70 16.44 29.04
C VAL A 27 9.34 17.57 30.00
N THR A 28 8.60 18.58 29.56
CA THR A 28 8.20 19.68 30.47
C THR A 28 7.29 19.19 31.59
N LYS A 29 6.41 18.22 31.28
CA LYS A 29 5.55 17.58 32.28
C LYS A 29 6.37 16.76 33.28
N GLU A 30 7.34 15.98 32.82
CA GLU A 30 8.23 15.16 33.66
C GLU A 30 9.08 16.05 34.58
N LEU A 31 9.73 17.08 34.03
CA LEU A 31 10.56 18.01 34.80
C LEU A 31 9.77 18.69 35.92
N THR A 32 8.54 19.14 35.65
CA THR A 32 7.70 19.84 36.63
C THR A 32 7.02 18.93 37.66
N THR A 33 7.00 17.61 37.43
CA THR A 33 6.37 16.65 38.35
C THR A 33 7.36 15.83 39.16
N GLU A 34 8.49 15.47 38.57
CA GLU A 34 9.47 14.56 39.16
C GLU A 34 10.77 15.27 39.53
N THR A 35 11.33 16.07 38.61
CA THR A 35 12.69 16.61 38.78
C THR A 35 12.75 17.90 39.59
N TRP A 36 11.80 18.81 39.38
CA TRP A 36 11.75 20.12 40.05
C TRP A 36 10.79 20.15 41.22
N LYS A 37 10.38 18.97 41.71
CA LYS A 37 9.55 18.86 42.91
C LYS A 37 10.22 19.61 44.07
N GLU A 38 9.39 20.24 44.92
CA GLU A 38 9.75 21.20 45.97
C GLU A 38 11.22 21.20 46.46
N PRO A 39 11.89 22.37 46.55
CA PRO A 39 11.30 23.72 46.56
C PRO A 39 11.23 24.43 45.20
N LEU A 40 11.64 23.80 44.10
CA LEU A 40 11.88 24.47 42.81
C LEU A 40 10.60 24.71 41.98
N TRP A 41 9.58 23.84 42.12
CA TRP A 41 8.30 23.93 41.43
C TRP A 41 7.18 23.48 42.39
N GLN A 42 6.20 24.36 42.61
CA GLN A 42 5.10 24.17 43.57
C GLN A 42 3.72 24.06 42.90
N ASP A 43 3.64 24.38 41.61
CA ASP A 43 2.41 24.30 40.84
C ASP A 43 2.18 22.90 40.25
N ASN A 44 1.02 22.70 39.64
CA ASN A 44 0.72 21.50 38.86
C ASN A 44 1.69 21.34 37.66
N ALA A 45 1.68 20.16 37.06
CA ALA A 45 2.49 19.85 35.88
C ALA A 45 2.30 20.88 34.77
N TYR A 46 3.38 21.45 34.25
CA TYR A 46 3.32 22.43 33.17
C TYR A 46 2.99 21.74 31.84
N VAL A 47 1.97 22.27 31.17
CA VAL A 47 1.59 21.88 29.80
C VAL A 47 1.50 23.16 28.98
N ASP A 48 2.29 23.23 27.91
CA ASP A 48 2.26 24.38 27.01
C ASP A 48 0.98 24.35 26.13
N PRO A 49 0.09 25.35 26.25
CA PRO A 49 -1.16 25.38 25.50
C PRO A 49 -0.92 25.54 23.99
N ASN A 50 0.13 26.25 23.58
CA ASN A 50 0.44 26.46 22.16
C ASN A 50 0.88 25.16 21.50
N PHE A 51 1.76 24.39 22.15
CA PHE A 51 2.18 23.08 21.61
C PHE A 51 1.03 22.08 21.59
N THR A 52 0.09 22.16 22.53
CA THR A 52 -1.13 21.34 22.52
C THR A 52 -1.98 21.65 21.29
N VAL A 53 -2.24 22.94 21.02
CA VAL A 53 -3.00 23.38 19.85
C VAL A 53 -2.29 23.01 18.55
N VAL A 54 -0.99 23.28 18.43
CA VAL A 54 -0.20 22.96 17.24
C VAL A 54 -0.19 21.46 16.98
N SER A 55 0.05 20.64 18.02
CA SER A 55 0.02 19.18 17.89
C SER A 55 -1.32 18.69 17.36
N LYS A 56 -2.45 19.21 17.90
CA LYS A 56 -3.78 18.84 17.43
C LYS A 56 -4.03 19.26 15.97
N ARG A 57 -3.57 20.46 15.57
CA ARG A 57 -3.69 20.91 14.18
C ARG A 57 -2.88 20.05 13.22
N LEU A 58 -1.67 19.64 13.61
CA LEU A 58 -0.83 18.75 12.80
C LEU A 58 -1.49 17.39 12.60
N GLU A 59 -2.15 16.83 13.63
CA GLU A 59 -2.94 15.60 13.50
C GLU A 59 -4.09 15.77 12.50
N ASN A 60 -4.85 16.86 12.60
CA ASN A 60 -5.96 17.13 11.68
C ASN A 60 -5.46 17.29 10.23
N ILE A 61 -4.34 17.97 10.01
CA ILE A 61 -3.72 18.10 8.68
C ILE A 61 -3.30 16.74 8.14
N LEU A 62 -2.66 15.91 8.97
CA LEU A 62 -2.26 14.55 8.60
C LEU A 62 -3.47 13.72 8.19
N GLU A 63 -4.56 13.77 8.96
CA GLU A 63 -5.81 13.07 8.66
C GLU A 63 -6.41 13.54 7.33
N LEU A 64 -6.60 14.84 7.16
CA LEU A 64 -7.18 15.41 5.93
C LEU A 64 -6.36 15.08 4.69
N ARG A 65 -5.03 15.20 4.75
CA ARG A 65 -4.14 14.86 3.62
C ARG A 65 -4.23 13.38 3.27
N THR A 66 -4.31 12.54 4.29
CA THR A 66 -4.38 11.08 4.17
C THR A 66 -5.73 10.66 3.58
N THR A 67 -6.83 11.28 4.01
CA THR A 67 -8.16 11.06 3.43
C THR A 67 -8.25 11.60 1.99
N ARG A 68 -7.72 12.79 1.72
CA ARG A 68 -7.66 13.38 0.37
C ARG A 68 -6.99 12.46 -0.64
N GLU A 69 -5.80 11.94 -0.32
CA GLU A 69 -5.09 11.07 -1.27
C GLU A 69 -5.82 9.72 -1.47
N ALA A 70 -6.50 9.21 -0.44
CA ALA A 70 -7.34 8.03 -0.58
C ALA A 70 -8.49 8.27 -1.56
N LEU A 71 -9.21 9.38 -1.38
CA LEU A 71 -10.31 9.78 -2.26
C LEU A 71 -9.84 10.05 -3.68
N ARG A 72 -8.70 10.74 -3.85
CA ARG A 72 -8.10 11.03 -5.17
C ARG A 72 -7.70 9.76 -5.92
N THR A 73 -7.29 8.73 -5.18
CA THR A 73 -6.85 7.45 -5.74
C THR A 73 -8.01 6.53 -6.11
N LEU A 74 -9.14 6.62 -5.39
CA LEU A 74 -10.27 5.69 -5.51
C LEU A 74 -11.47 6.25 -6.27
N LEU A 75 -11.71 7.56 -6.22
CA LEU A 75 -12.85 8.20 -6.87
C LEU A 75 -12.53 8.57 -8.33
N SER A 76 -13.54 8.54 -9.19
CA SER A 76 -13.42 9.04 -10.56
C SER A 76 -13.24 10.56 -10.60
N GLU A 77 -12.76 11.12 -11.71
CA GLU A 77 -12.65 12.58 -11.86
C GLU A 77 -13.99 13.30 -11.73
N GLU A 78 -15.10 12.66 -12.13
CA GLU A 78 -16.45 13.23 -12.02
C GLU A 78 -16.91 13.30 -10.56
N GLU A 79 -16.67 12.23 -9.80
CA GLU A 79 -16.94 12.19 -8.36
C GLU A 79 -16.11 13.24 -7.63
N GLN A 80 -14.82 13.36 -7.96
CA GLN A 80 -13.92 14.36 -7.36
C GLN A 80 -14.39 15.81 -7.61
N ARG A 81 -14.88 16.12 -8.81
CA ARG A 81 -15.42 17.45 -9.14
C ARG A 81 -16.70 17.77 -8.34
N GLY A 82 -17.51 16.76 -8.00
CA GLY A 82 -18.75 16.92 -7.25
C GLY A 82 -18.53 17.41 -5.81
N TYR A 83 -17.49 16.91 -5.12
CA TYR A 83 -17.24 17.23 -3.72
C TYR A 83 -16.49 18.55 -3.49
N LYS A 84 -15.88 19.15 -4.52
CA LYS A 84 -15.10 20.41 -4.42
C LYS A 84 -14.05 20.41 -3.28
N PHE A 85 -13.38 19.28 -3.06
CA PHE A 85 -12.38 19.10 -2.00
C PHE A 85 -11.28 20.16 -1.98
N GLU A 86 -10.86 20.63 -3.15
CA GLU A 86 -9.80 21.64 -3.27
C GLU A 86 -10.23 23.01 -2.76
N ASP A 87 -11.51 23.36 -2.90
CA ASP A 87 -12.01 24.67 -2.48
C ASP A 87 -12.17 24.75 -0.96
N SER A 88 -12.55 23.65 -0.30
CA SER A 88 -12.59 23.59 1.17
C SER A 88 -11.19 23.61 1.79
N LEU A 89 -10.21 22.99 1.13
CA LEU A 89 -8.82 22.99 1.60
C LEU A 89 -8.12 24.34 1.44
N LYS A 90 -8.46 25.14 0.42
CA LYS A 90 -7.91 26.51 0.27
C LYS A 90 -8.21 27.39 1.48
N LYS A 91 -9.44 27.33 2.00
CA LYS A 91 -9.83 28.09 3.20
C LYS A 91 -8.96 27.72 4.41
N LEU A 92 -8.61 26.45 4.55
CA LEU A 92 -7.73 25.97 5.61
C LEU A 92 -6.26 26.34 5.34
N ALA A 93 -5.83 26.36 4.08
CA ALA A 93 -4.48 26.73 3.66
C ALA A 93 -4.17 28.22 3.86
N GLU A 94 -5.18 29.09 3.84
CA GLU A 94 -5.06 30.52 4.13
C GLU A 94 -4.67 30.79 5.60
N ILE A 95 -4.95 29.84 6.51
CA ILE A 95 -4.59 29.94 7.93
C ILE A 95 -3.27 29.21 8.18
N HIS A 96 -2.25 29.93 8.64
CA HIS A 96 -0.97 29.31 8.94
C HIS A 96 -1.09 28.33 10.13
N PRO A 97 -0.69 27.05 10.00
CA PRO A 97 -0.94 26.05 11.05
C PRO A 97 -0.32 26.37 12.42
N LEU A 98 0.82 27.08 12.43
CA LEU A 98 1.60 27.37 13.64
C LEU A 98 1.15 28.62 14.41
N THR A 99 0.20 29.41 13.91
CA THR A 99 -0.25 30.63 14.61
C THR A 99 -1.36 30.30 15.60
N THR A 100 -1.08 30.45 16.90
CA THR A 100 -1.94 29.97 17.99
C THR A 100 -2.84 31.03 18.63
N SER A 101 -2.95 32.24 18.05
CA SER A 101 -3.82 33.27 18.64
C SER A 101 -5.28 32.81 18.72
N ASP A 102 -6.00 33.23 19.76
CA ASP A 102 -7.35 32.74 20.07
C ASP A 102 -8.34 32.95 18.91
N ASP A 103 -8.32 34.13 18.28
CA ASP A 103 -9.13 34.46 17.10
C ASP A 103 -8.81 33.63 15.86
N LEU A 104 -7.57 33.14 15.74
CA LEU A 104 -7.17 32.27 14.63
C LEU A 104 -7.50 30.81 14.93
N SER A 105 -7.53 30.42 16.21
CA SER A 105 -7.94 29.09 16.64
C SER A 105 -9.42 28.84 16.40
N THR A 106 -10.28 29.82 16.62
CA THR A 106 -11.71 29.74 16.27
C THR A 106 -11.91 29.66 14.77
N LYS A 107 -11.29 30.56 13.99
CA LYS A 107 -11.34 30.51 12.51
C LYS A 107 -10.82 29.18 11.94
N TRP A 108 -9.76 28.62 12.51
CA TRP A 108 -9.24 27.31 12.12
C TRP A 108 -10.26 26.21 12.41
N SER A 109 -10.88 26.23 13.60
CA SER A 109 -11.89 25.24 13.98
C SER A 109 -13.11 25.28 13.06
N ASP A 110 -13.58 26.47 12.71
CA ASP A 110 -14.73 26.64 11.82
C ASP A 110 -14.40 26.17 10.39
N ALA A 111 -13.24 26.56 9.86
CA ALA A 111 -12.77 26.11 8.55
C ALA A 111 -12.55 24.59 8.50
N LEU A 112 -12.05 24.01 9.59
CA LEU A 112 -11.90 22.57 9.73
C LEU A 112 -13.27 21.88 9.76
N ALA A 113 -14.25 22.40 10.48
CA ALA A 113 -15.59 21.83 10.54
C ALA A 113 -16.27 21.83 9.15
N GLU A 114 -16.16 22.93 8.41
CA GLU A 114 -16.63 23.01 7.02
C GLU A 114 -15.92 21.99 6.12
N CYS A 115 -14.60 21.85 6.24
CA CYS A 115 -13.84 20.89 5.46
C CYS A 115 -14.22 19.44 5.82
N SER A 116 -14.31 19.12 7.10
CA SER A 116 -14.70 17.79 7.57
C SER A 116 -16.10 17.42 7.10
N ALA A 117 -17.06 18.36 7.10
CA ALA A 117 -18.41 18.11 6.60
C ALA A 117 -18.45 17.66 5.11
N VAL A 118 -17.47 18.07 4.31
CA VAL A 118 -17.32 17.64 2.90
C VAL A 118 -16.58 16.29 2.80
N PHE A 119 -15.52 16.12 3.60
CA PHE A 119 -14.64 14.95 3.53
C PHE A 119 -15.23 13.70 4.19
N GLU A 120 -16.01 13.85 5.26
CA GLU A 120 -16.52 12.75 6.07
C GLU A 120 -17.48 11.83 5.31
N PRO A 121 -18.49 12.33 4.56
CA PRO A 121 -19.35 11.48 3.73
C PRO A 121 -18.55 10.70 2.67
N ALA A 122 -17.54 11.34 2.07
CA ALA A 122 -16.70 10.71 1.06
C ALA A 122 -15.77 9.65 1.68
N SER A 123 -15.24 9.92 2.88
CA SER A 123 -14.36 9.00 3.63
C SER A 123 -15.06 7.67 3.92
N LEU A 124 -16.36 7.70 4.25
CA LEU A 124 -17.15 6.49 4.50
C LEU A 124 -17.26 5.58 3.27
N LEU A 125 -17.09 6.11 2.06
CA LEU A 125 -17.12 5.32 0.82
C LEU A 125 -15.78 4.63 0.51
N VAL A 126 -14.68 5.08 1.13
CA VAL A 126 -13.32 4.57 0.85
C VAL A 126 -13.21 3.04 1.02
N PRO A 127 -13.70 2.43 2.12
CA PRO A 127 -13.62 0.99 2.31
C PRO A 127 -14.38 0.21 1.23
N ASP A 128 -15.61 0.62 0.91
CA ASP A 128 -16.45 -0.08 -0.07
C ASP A 128 -15.95 0.10 -1.50
N LYS A 129 -15.43 1.29 -1.83
CA LYS A 129 -14.78 1.55 -3.13
C LYS A 129 -13.52 0.71 -3.30
N LEU A 130 -12.67 0.64 -2.27
CA LEU A 130 -11.46 -0.18 -2.30
C LEU A 130 -11.81 -1.67 -2.43
N ARG A 131 -12.78 -2.16 -1.64
CA ARG A 131 -13.30 -3.52 -1.73
C ARG A 131 -13.83 -3.83 -3.12
N GLY A 132 -14.68 -2.95 -3.64
CA GLY A 132 -15.25 -3.05 -4.98
C GLY A 132 -14.17 -3.10 -6.06
N LEU A 133 -13.13 -2.28 -5.95
CA LEU A 133 -12.00 -2.29 -6.90
C LEU A 133 -11.26 -3.63 -6.88
N ILE A 134 -10.96 -4.17 -5.70
CA ILE A 134 -10.31 -5.48 -5.58
C ILE A 134 -11.21 -6.56 -6.19
N ALA A 135 -12.50 -6.57 -5.84
CA ALA A 135 -13.45 -7.57 -6.30
C ALA A 135 -13.77 -7.51 -7.80
N THR A 136 -13.84 -6.33 -8.39
CA THR A 136 -14.26 -6.14 -9.80
C THR A 136 -13.11 -6.11 -10.79
N ARG A 137 -11.91 -5.73 -10.36
CA ARG A 137 -10.75 -5.59 -11.24
C ARG A 137 -9.64 -6.57 -10.89
N ILE A 138 -9.15 -6.57 -9.64
CA ILE A 138 -7.95 -7.33 -9.28
C ILE A 138 -8.23 -8.84 -9.27
N ILE A 139 -9.30 -9.28 -8.62
CA ILE A 139 -9.66 -10.70 -8.52
C ILE A 139 -9.93 -11.31 -9.90
N PRO A 140 -10.78 -10.71 -10.77
CA PRO A 140 -11.02 -11.26 -12.09
C PRO A 140 -9.77 -11.32 -12.96
N SER A 141 -8.91 -10.29 -12.92
CA SER A 141 -7.64 -10.31 -13.67
C SER A 141 -6.67 -11.39 -13.16
N LEU A 142 -6.59 -11.63 -11.84
CA LEU A 142 -5.78 -12.73 -11.30
C LEU A 142 -6.35 -14.09 -11.70
N LYS A 143 -7.67 -14.25 -11.64
CA LYS A 143 -8.35 -15.48 -12.07
C LYS A 143 -8.14 -15.75 -13.56
N GLU A 144 -8.20 -14.73 -14.40
CA GLU A 144 -7.89 -14.82 -15.84
C GLU A 144 -6.44 -15.23 -16.06
N ALA A 145 -5.48 -14.64 -15.34
CA ALA A 145 -4.07 -15.01 -15.43
C ALA A 145 -3.81 -16.48 -15.07
N VAL A 146 -4.48 -16.99 -14.03
CA VAL A 146 -4.46 -18.43 -13.67
C VAL A 146 -5.04 -19.28 -14.81
N GLN A 147 -6.20 -18.90 -15.34
CA GLN A 147 -6.86 -19.67 -16.39
C GLN A 147 -6.03 -19.71 -17.68
N GLU A 148 -5.44 -18.59 -18.08
CA GLU A 148 -4.57 -18.54 -19.25
C GLU A 148 -3.31 -19.38 -19.08
N LEU A 149 -2.70 -19.39 -17.90
CA LEU A 149 -1.56 -20.26 -17.65
C LEU A 149 -1.95 -21.74 -17.78
N LYS A 150 -3.12 -22.13 -17.25
CA LYS A 150 -3.67 -23.49 -17.42
C LYS A 150 -3.93 -23.82 -18.89
N ASP A 151 -4.45 -22.88 -19.66
CA ASP A 151 -4.70 -23.07 -21.10
C ASP A 151 -3.40 -23.21 -21.90
N VAL A 152 -2.39 -22.39 -21.60
CA VAL A 152 -1.05 -22.45 -22.20
C VAL A 152 -0.39 -23.80 -21.91
N ARG A 153 -0.47 -24.26 -20.66
CA ARG A 153 0.00 -25.58 -20.22
C ARG A 153 -0.72 -26.70 -20.96
N ARG A 154 -2.07 -26.68 -21.00
CA ARG A 154 -2.88 -27.71 -21.68
C ARG A 154 -2.59 -27.78 -23.18
N LYS A 155 -2.40 -26.64 -23.84
CA LYS A 155 -2.13 -26.56 -25.28
C LYS A 155 -0.66 -26.78 -25.63
N ARG A 156 0.23 -26.89 -24.63
CA ARG A 156 1.70 -26.94 -24.81
C ARG A 156 2.21 -25.83 -25.74
N THR A 157 1.67 -24.64 -25.53
CA THR A 157 2.07 -23.43 -26.26
C THR A 157 2.96 -22.58 -25.37
N ASN A 158 3.75 -21.69 -25.97
CA ASN A 158 4.67 -20.81 -25.24
C ASN A 158 4.18 -19.37 -25.30
N SER A 159 4.08 -18.71 -24.14
CA SER A 159 3.70 -17.30 -24.09
C SER A 159 4.38 -16.58 -22.92
N SER A 160 5.41 -15.79 -23.24
CA SER A 160 6.10 -14.96 -22.25
C SER A 160 5.22 -13.86 -21.65
N THR A 161 4.16 -13.45 -22.34
CA THR A 161 3.21 -12.45 -21.84
C THR A 161 2.34 -13.02 -20.72
N VAL A 162 1.90 -14.27 -20.84
CA VAL A 162 1.12 -14.98 -19.81
C VAL A 162 1.93 -15.11 -18.53
N LEU A 163 3.22 -15.44 -18.64
CA LEU A 163 4.14 -15.58 -17.50
C LEU A 163 4.34 -14.27 -16.70
N ALA A 164 4.04 -13.12 -17.29
CA ALA A 164 4.21 -11.81 -16.66
C ALA A 164 2.92 -11.26 -16.02
N LYS A 165 1.74 -11.85 -16.28
CA LYS A 165 0.45 -11.26 -15.91
C LYS A 165 0.26 -11.01 -14.40
N PRO A 166 0.51 -11.98 -13.51
CA PRO A 166 0.31 -11.73 -12.07
C PRO A 166 1.25 -10.69 -11.49
N TYR A 167 2.49 -10.62 -11.98
CA TYR A 167 3.40 -9.54 -11.62
C TYR A 167 2.82 -8.17 -12.00
N GLN A 168 2.29 -8.02 -13.22
CA GLN A 168 1.69 -6.76 -13.67
C GLN A 168 0.49 -6.37 -12.80
N ILE A 169 -0.36 -7.34 -12.47
CA ILE A 169 -1.54 -7.11 -11.63
C ILE A 169 -1.14 -6.71 -10.21
N LEU A 170 -0.17 -7.40 -9.60
CA LEU A 170 0.32 -7.06 -8.26
C LEU A 170 1.04 -5.70 -8.23
N LYS A 171 1.77 -5.36 -9.30
CA LYS A 171 2.40 -4.04 -9.45
C LYS A 171 1.36 -2.94 -9.60
N ASP A 172 0.26 -3.19 -10.30
CA ASP A 172 -0.88 -2.28 -10.34
C ASP A 172 -1.54 -2.16 -8.97
N PHE A 173 -1.60 -3.25 -8.20
CA PHE A 173 -2.14 -3.24 -6.85
C PHE A 173 -1.26 -2.44 -5.86
N GLU A 174 0.05 -2.34 -6.13
CA GLU A 174 0.98 -1.51 -5.35
C GLU A 174 0.56 -0.03 -5.29
N LYS A 175 -0.18 0.48 -6.28
CA LYS A 175 -0.74 1.84 -6.29
C LYS A 175 -1.61 2.13 -5.06
N TYR A 176 -2.21 1.09 -4.47
CA TYR A 176 -3.10 1.19 -3.32
C TYR A 176 -2.43 0.79 -2.00
N LYS A 177 -1.11 0.52 -1.99
CA LYS A 177 -0.40 -0.01 -0.80
C LYS A 177 -0.53 0.86 0.43
N ASP A 178 -0.50 2.19 0.26
CA ASP A 178 -0.58 3.13 1.38
C ASP A 178 -2.00 3.24 1.96
N LEU A 179 -3.02 2.87 1.17
CA LEU A 179 -4.39 2.74 1.64
C LEU A 179 -4.56 1.43 2.40
N ILE A 180 -4.08 0.34 1.81
CA ILE A 180 -4.20 -0.98 2.40
C ILE A 180 -3.47 -1.04 3.73
N ARG A 181 -2.33 -0.38 3.93
CA ARG A 181 -1.61 -0.34 5.23
C ARG A 181 -2.41 0.23 6.42
N ARG A 182 -3.56 0.88 6.20
CA ARG A 182 -4.35 1.44 7.29
C ARG A 182 -5.12 0.31 8.00
N PRO A 183 -5.05 0.19 9.34
CA PRO A 183 -5.68 -0.92 10.06
C PRO A 183 -7.17 -1.13 9.75
N ALA A 184 -7.95 -0.04 9.68
CA ALA A 184 -9.37 -0.13 9.36
C ALA A 184 -9.64 -0.67 7.94
N LEU A 185 -8.80 -0.31 6.97
CA LEU A 185 -8.91 -0.77 5.58
C LEU A 185 -8.34 -2.18 5.38
N LEU A 186 -7.31 -2.56 6.13
CA LEU A 186 -6.81 -3.94 6.18
C LEU A 186 -7.96 -4.89 6.54
N GLU A 187 -8.63 -4.63 7.66
CA GLU A 187 -9.70 -5.49 8.14
C GLU A 187 -10.91 -5.47 7.20
N SER A 188 -11.29 -4.31 6.66
CA SER A 188 -12.45 -4.22 5.76
C SER A 188 -12.27 -4.94 4.42
N THR A 189 -11.03 -5.16 3.96
CA THR A 189 -10.68 -5.78 2.67
C THR A 189 -10.06 -7.18 2.81
N LYS A 190 -10.05 -7.73 4.03
CA LYS A 190 -9.37 -8.98 4.36
C LYS A 190 -9.87 -10.17 3.54
N LEU A 191 -11.19 -10.25 3.31
CA LEU A 191 -11.80 -11.32 2.53
C LEU A 191 -11.31 -11.29 1.08
N GLU A 192 -11.40 -10.13 0.42
CA GLU A 192 -11.04 -9.95 -0.98
C GLU A 192 -9.53 -10.13 -1.18
N ARG A 193 -8.71 -9.62 -0.25
CA ARG A 193 -7.26 -9.87 -0.25
C ARG A 193 -6.94 -11.35 -0.06
N GLY A 194 -7.70 -12.07 0.77
CA GLY A 194 -7.58 -13.52 0.92
C GLY A 194 -7.89 -14.29 -0.38
N GLN A 195 -8.90 -13.83 -1.15
CA GLN A 195 -9.21 -14.40 -2.47
C GLN A 195 -8.09 -14.11 -3.48
N CYS A 196 -7.56 -12.88 -3.52
CA CYS A 196 -6.38 -12.54 -4.33
C CYS A 196 -5.18 -13.44 -3.99
N LEU A 197 -4.90 -13.63 -2.70
CA LEU A 197 -3.83 -14.49 -2.21
C LEU A 197 -4.00 -15.93 -2.72
N GLY A 198 -5.21 -16.49 -2.65
CA GLY A 198 -5.51 -17.82 -3.19
C GLY A 198 -5.21 -17.95 -4.69
N HIS A 199 -5.56 -16.94 -5.49
CA HIS A 199 -5.24 -16.93 -6.92
C HIS A 199 -3.74 -16.79 -7.22
N VAL A 200 -3.02 -15.97 -6.44
CA VAL A 200 -1.56 -15.83 -6.57
C VAL A 200 -0.86 -17.14 -6.21
N THR A 201 -1.25 -17.80 -5.11
CA THR A 201 -0.72 -19.11 -4.72
C THR A 201 -0.95 -20.14 -5.80
N GLN A 202 -2.20 -20.26 -6.28
CA GLN A 202 -2.54 -21.20 -7.36
C GLN A 202 -1.71 -20.94 -8.63
N TYR A 203 -1.49 -19.67 -8.99
CA TYR A 203 -0.67 -19.35 -10.15
C TYR A 203 0.79 -19.82 -9.98
N VAL A 204 1.39 -19.63 -8.80
CA VAL A 204 2.77 -20.08 -8.55
C VAL A 204 2.87 -21.61 -8.62
N GLU A 205 1.89 -22.33 -8.09
CA GLU A 205 1.81 -23.79 -8.20
C GLU A 205 1.67 -24.25 -9.66
N ASP A 206 0.73 -23.65 -10.41
CA ASP A 206 0.53 -23.94 -11.83
C ASP A 206 1.79 -23.61 -12.66
N LEU A 207 2.51 -22.55 -12.29
CA LEU A 207 3.74 -22.12 -12.95
C LEU A 207 4.88 -23.12 -12.69
N ARG A 208 5.00 -23.61 -11.46
CA ARG A 208 5.94 -24.68 -11.12
C ARG A 208 5.65 -25.93 -11.95
N GLU A 209 4.39 -26.37 -12.00
CA GLU A 209 4.00 -27.55 -12.77
C GLU A 209 4.24 -27.38 -14.28
N TYR A 210 3.85 -26.23 -14.84
CA TYR A 210 4.13 -25.88 -16.24
C TYR A 210 5.63 -25.92 -16.56
N THR A 211 6.45 -25.39 -15.66
CA THR A 211 7.92 -25.35 -15.83
C THR A 211 8.51 -26.76 -15.81
N ASN A 212 7.99 -27.65 -14.97
CA ASN A 212 8.41 -29.04 -14.87
C ASN A 212 8.04 -29.85 -16.12
N GLU A 213 6.82 -29.66 -16.66
CA GLU A 213 6.37 -30.34 -17.88
C GLU A 213 7.14 -29.86 -19.11
N LEU A 214 7.35 -28.56 -19.26
CA LEU A 214 8.03 -28.00 -20.44
C LEU A 214 9.53 -28.34 -20.47
N ALA A 215 10.14 -28.62 -19.32
CA ALA A 215 11.52 -29.05 -19.27
C ALA A 215 11.76 -30.44 -19.91
N GLU A 216 10.71 -31.23 -20.06
CA GLU A 216 10.73 -32.53 -20.75
C GLU A 216 10.51 -32.40 -22.27
N ASP A 217 10.05 -31.24 -22.73
CA ASP A 217 9.72 -30.97 -24.13
C ASP A 217 10.95 -30.53 -24.98
N THR A 218 10.72 -30.32 -26.29
CA THR A 218 11.76 -30.12 -27.32
C THR A 218 12.43 -28.73 -27.29
N ASP A 219 13.68 -28.65 -27.77
CA ASP A 219 14.51 -27.43 -27.80
C ASP A 219 13.84 -26.22 -28.47
N SER A 220 13.04 -26.46 -29.51
CA SER A 220 12.33 -25.42 -30.27
C SER A 220 11.33 -24.66 -29.40
N GLN A 221 10.71 -25.31 -28.43
CA GLN A 221 9.78 -24.65 -27.51
C GLN A 221 10.51 -23.79 -26.49
N LEU A 222 11.60 -24.29 -25.91
CA LEU A 222 12.42 -23.54 -24.97
C LEU A 222 13.03 -22.29 -25.62
N TYR A 223 13.47 -22.39 -26.88
CA TYR A 223 14.00 -21.27 -27.63
C TYR A 223 12.99 -20.11 -27.78
N GLU A 224 11.72 -20.39 -28.09
CA GLU A 224 10.71 -19.33 -28.25
C GLU A 224 10.46 -18.53 -26.95
N LEU A 225 10.71 -19.14 -25.79
CA LEU A 225 10.59 -18.50 -24.48
C LEU A 225 11.85 -17.73 -24.08
N THR A 226 13.02 -18.32 -24.26
CA THR A 226 14.29 -17.71 -23.81
C THR A 226 14.86 -16.71 -24.82
N LYS A 227 14.53 -16.88 -26.10
CA LYS A 227 15.10 -16.14 -27.26
C LYS A 227 16.62 -16.22 -27.35
N CYS A 228 17.23 -17.21 -26.70
CA CYS A 228 18.68 -17.43 -26.72
C CYS A 228 19.10 -18.11 -28.04
N ARG A 229 19.53 -17.31 -29.02
CA ARG A 229 20.03 -17.82 -30.31
C ARG A 229 21.36 -18.55 -30.14
N ASN A 230 21.50 -19.68 -30.81
CA ASN A 230 22.72 -20.50 -30.88
C ASN A 230 23.21 -21.05 -29.52
N CYS A 231 22.31 -21.16 -28.53
CA CYS A 231 22.61 -21.80 -27.26
C CYS A 231 22.27 -23.30 -27.31
N SER A 232 22.97 -24.11 -26.52
CA SER A 232 22.60 -25.51 -26.35
C SER A 232 21.29 -25.63 -25.56
N ILE A 233 20.59 -26.77 -25.72
CA ILE A 233 19.41 -27.12 -24.93
C ILE A 233 19.64 -26.92 -23.44
N THR A 234 20.80 -27.34 -22.93
CA THR A 234 21.16 -27.21 -21.52
C THR A 234 21.22 -25.75 -21.08
N VAL A 235 21.83 -24.89 -21.90
CA VAL A 235 21.90 -23.45 -21.60
C VAL A 235 20.50 -22.83 -21.67
N ASN A 236 19.68 -23.19 -22.65
CA ASN A 236 18.29 -22.74 -22.74
C ASN A 236 17.47 -23.15 -21.50
N LYS A 237 17.62 -24.39 -21.02
CA LYS A 237 16.96 -24.85 -19.79
C LYS A 237 17.38 -24.03 -18.57
N VAL A 238 18.68 -23.82 -18.37
CA VAL A 238 19.20 -23.01 -17.26
C VAL A 238 18.66 -21.57 -17.31
N VAL A 239 18.67 -20.94 -18.49
CA VAL A 239 18.14 -19.58 -18.67
C VAL A 239 16.64 -19.55 -18.36
N PHE A 240 15.88 -20.52 -18.86
CA PHE A 240 14.44 -20.61 -18.61
C PHE A 240 14.14 -20.76 -17.11
N TYR A 241 14.77 -21.71 -16.42
CA TYR A 241 14.58 -21.88 -14.97
C TYR A 241 14.96 -20.62 -14.19
N SER A 242 16.08 -19.98 -14.53
CA SER A 242 16.50 -18.72 -13.90
C SER A 242 15.47 -17.60 -14.08
N GLN A 243 14.87 -17.47 -15.27
CA GLN A 243 13.82 -16.49 -15.53
C GLN A 243 12.56 -16.75 -14.69
N ILE A 244 12.13 -18.01 -14.57
CA ILE A 244 10.97 -18.38 -13.75
C ILE A 244 11.26 -18.13 -12.27
N VAL A 245 12.44 -18.52 -11.78
CA VAL A 245 12.85 -18.25 -10.39
C VAL A 245 12.81 -16.75 -10.07
N HIS A 246 13.39 -15.91 -10.93
CA HIS A 246 13.31 -14.46 -10.75
C HIS A 246 11.85 -13.96 -10.74
N LYS A 247 10.99 -14.48 -11.63
CA LYS A 247 9.58 -14.11 -11.66
C LYS A 247 8.86 -14.45 -10.35
N ILE A 248 9.09 -15.64 -9.80
CA ILE A 248 8.50 -16.07 -8.52
C ILE A 248 9.00 -15.17 -7.38
N GLN A 249 10.29 -14.80 -7.38
CA GLN A 249 10.85 -13.86 -6.40
C GLN A 249 10.23 -12.47 -6.49
N GLU A 250 10.00 -11.94 -7.70
CA GLU A 250 9.31 -10.67 -7.90
C GLU A 250 7.87 -10.72 -7.38
N ILE A 251 7.13 -11.80 -7.68
CA ILE A 251 5.77 -12.02 -7.19
C ILE A 251 5.76 -12.07 -5.66
N LYS A 252 6.66 -12.84 -5.04
CA LYS A 252 6.82 -12.91 -3.58
C LYS A 252 7.07 -11.52 -2.98
N GLY A 253 7.98 -10.74 -3.56
CA GLY A 253 8.32 -9.40 -3.10
C GLY A 253 7.14 -8.43 -3.13
N LEU A 254 6.32 -8.47 -4.18
CA LEU A 254 5.12 -7.64 -4.31
C LEU A 254 3.97 -8.11 -3.42
N ALA A 255 3.80 -9.42 -3.26
CA ALA A 255 2.73 -10.01 -2.48
C ALA A 255 2.91 -9.79 -0.97
N LYS A 256 4.16 -9.83 -0.47
CA LYS A 256 4.47 -9.70 0.96
C LYS A 256 3.80 -8.48 1.64
N PRO A 257 4.01 -7.22 1.22
CA PRO A 257 3.42 -6.07 1.89
C PRO A 257 1.89 -5.97 1.74
N ILE A 258 1.28 -6.75 0.84
CA ILE A 258 -0.15 -6.72 0.55
C ILE A 258 -0.91 -7.72 1.43
N PHE A 259 -0.28 -8.84 1.77
CA PHE A 259 -0.92 -9.99 2.43
C PHE A 259 -0.26 -10.38 3.78
N GLU A 260 0.66 -9.57 4.31
CA GLU A 260 1.43 -9.86 5.54
C GLU A 260 0.54 -10.18 6.76
N ASP A 261 -0.61 -9.54 6.88
CA ASP A 261 -1.54 -9.70 8.00
C ASP A 261 -2.50 -10.90 7.86
N ILE A 262 -2.53 -11.55 6.70
CA ILE A 262 -3.39 -12.69 6.45
C ILE A 262 -2.63 -13.96 6.86
N ALA A 263 -3.18 -14.75 7.78
CA ALA A 263 -2.53 -15.95 8.32
C ALA A 263 -2.09 -16.95 7.21
N THR A 264 -2.87 -17.03 6.14
CA THR A 264 -2.59 -17.84 4.93
C THR A 264 -1.41 -17.31 4.12
N GLY A 265 -0.94 -16.08 4.33
CA GLY A 265 0.21 -15.48 3.64
C GLY A 265 1.50 -16.29 3.83
N SER A 266 1.63 -16.96 4.98
CA SER A 266 2.70 -17.92 5.25
C SER A 266 2.73 -19.11 4.27
N GLN A 267 1.56 -19.52 3.76
CA GLN A 267 1.47 -20.60 2.77
C GLN A 267 2.03 -20.16 1.41
N LEU A 268 1.75 -18.93 0.96
CA LEU A 268 2.33 -18.40 -0.27
C LEU A 268 3.86 -18.31 -0.15
N GLU A 269 4.37 -17.89 1.00
CA GLU A 269 5.82 -17.81 1.23
C GLU A 269 6.48 -19.20 1.14
N SER A 270 5.89 -20.22 1.79
CA SER A 270 6.35 -21.62 1.68
C SER A 270 6.32 -22.11 0.24
N VAL A 271 5.19 -21.92 -0.46
CA VAL A 271 5.03 -22.35 -1.87
C VAL A 271 6.05 -21.68 -2.78
N CYS A 272 6.29 -20.38 -2.60
CA CYS A 272 7.32 -19.67 -3.37
C CYS A 272 8.72 -20.24 -3.09
N GLU A 273 9.08 -20.46 -1.82
CA GLU A 273 10.40 -20.97 -1.42
C GLU A 273 10.65 -22.40 -1.87
N GLU A 274 9.65 -23.27 -1.73
CA GLU A 274 9.68 -24.64 -2.24
C GLU A 274 9.88 -24.64 -3.76
N SER A 275 9.10 -23.84 -4.49
CA SER A 275 9.21 -23.73 -5.96
C SER A 275 10.58 -23.20 -6.38
N ILE A 276 11.11 -22.17 -5.71
CA ILE A 276 12.45 -21.64 -6.01
C ILE A 276 13.52 -22.71 -5.76
N THR A 277 13.46 -23.39 -4.62
CA THR A 277 14.45 -24.41 -4.24
C THR A 277 14.43 -25.60 -5.20
N GLU A 278 13.25 -26.05 -5.62
CA GLU A 278 13.11 -27.12 -6.60
C GLU A 278 13.69 -26.72 -7.96
N LEU A 279 13.32 -25.54 -8.47
CA LEU A 279 13.76 -25.06 -9.79
C LEU A 279 15.26 -24.76 -9.83
N GLN A 280 15.87 -24.34 -8.70
CA GLN A 280 17.32 -24.13 -8.59
C GLN A 280 18.14 -25.43 -8.58
N ARG A 281 17.52 -26.58 -8.27
CA ARG A 281 18.19 -27.89 -8.28
C ARG A 281 18.23 -28.55 -9.65
N LYS A 282 17.45 -28.03 -10.61
CA LYS A 282 17.34 -28.55 -11.99
C LYS A 282 18.30 -27.83 -12.94
#